data_AF-A0A6J4JDT5-F1
#
_entry.id   AF-A0A6J4JDT5-F1
#
_cell.length_a   1.000
_cell.length_b   1.000
_cell.length_c   1.000
_cell.angle_alpha   90.00
_cell.angle_beta   90.00
_cell.angle_gamma   90.00
#
_symmetry.space_group_name_H-M   'P 1'
#
loop_
_entity.id
_entity.type
_entity.pdbx_description
1 polymer ?
#
loop_
_entity_poly.entity_id
_entity_poly.type
_entity_poly.pdbx_seq_one_letter_code
_entity_poly.pdbx_strand_id
1 'polypeptide(L)'
;MAVGGYGRGELCPGSDLDLILLHRGARRDRADLSRLAERLWYPIWDRGVKLGHAVRTVKEAVGLAGTDLNTATSQLDTRLLVGDPELADELARRATDQWRATAARWLGALRESVAERHERAGEVAFLLEPDIKEGRGGLRDVHALRWAEAAR
;
A
#
# COMPACT_ATOMS: atom_id res chain seq x y z
N MET A 1 -8.70 3.35 7.00
CA MET A 1 -7.26 3.42 7.33
C MET A 1 -6.45 3.78 6.09
N ALA A 2 -5.24 4.30 6.26
CA ALA A 2 -4.32 4.61 5.17
C ALA A 2 -3.32 3.46 4.94
N VAL A 3 -2.86 3.31 3.70
CA VAL A 3 -1.79 2.37 3.31
C VAL A 3 -0.72 3.07 2.46
N GLY A 4 0.41 2.41 2.22
CA GLY A 4 1.46 2.91 1.33
C GLY A 4 2.03 4.26 1.78
N GLY A 5 2.19 5.18 0.84
CA GLY A 5 2.76 6.52 1.12
C GLY A 5 1.95 7.31 2.15
N TYR A 6 0.61 7.20 2.12
CA TYR A 6 -0.23 7.85 3.13
C TYR A 6 -0.14 7.17 4.50
N GLY A 7 0.01 5.84 4.49
CA GLY A 7 0.30 5.04 5.68
C GLY A 7 1.56 5.54 6.39
N ARG A 8 2.66 5.70 5.65
CA ARG A 8 3.94 6.23 6.17
C ARG A 8 3.93 7.71 6.56
N GLY A 9 2.88 8.46 6.20
CA GLY A 9 2.85 9.91 6.42
C GLY A 9 3.75 10.69 5.45
N GLU A 10 4.11 10.10 4.32
CA GLU A 10 5.03 10.65 3.31
C GLU A 10 4.25 11.21 2.08
N LEU A 11 3.07 11.80 2.29
CA LEU A 11 2.33 12.41 1.18
C LEU A 11 3.04 13.68 0.68
N CYS A 12 3.21 13.77 -0.64
CA CYS A 12 3.69 14.96 -1.34
C CYS A 12 2.54 15.67 -2.08
N PRO A 13 2.68 16.94 -2.47
CA PRO A 13 1.72 17.60 -3.36
C PRO A 13 1.41 16.75 -4.60
N GLY A 14 0.13 16.56 -4.90
CA GLY A 14 -0.33 15.73 -6.02
C GLY A 14 -0.27 14.22 -5.80
N SER A 15 0.05 13.75 -4.58
CA SER A 15 -0.01 12.33 -4.23
C SER A 15 -1.45 11.81 -4.15
N ASP A 16 -1.60 10.55 -4.49
CA ASP A 16 -2.87 9.84 -4.38
C ASP A 16 -3.14 9.47 -2.90
N LEU A 17 -4.42 9.42 -2.53
CA LEU A 17 -4.85 8.89 -1.24
C LEU A 17 -5.15 7.40 -1.40
N ASP A 18 -4.36 6.54 -0.75
CA ASP A 18 -4.61 5.10 -0.71
C ASP A 18 -5.30 4.72 0.60
N LEU A 19 -6.58 4.37 0.52
CA LEU A 19 -7.45 4.10 1.66
C LEU A 19 -8.06 2.70 1.64
N ILE A 20 -8.15 2.08 2.82
CA ILE A 20 -8.90 0.84 3.02
C ILE A 20 -10.01 1.07 4.04
N LEU A 21 -11.25 0.77 3.67
CA LEU A 21 -12.37 0.58 4.59
C LEU A 21 -12.39 -0.89 5.00
N LEU A 22 -11.91 -1.16 6.21
CA LEU A 22 -11.91 -2.50 6.79
C LEU A 22 -13.22 -2.81 7.49
N HIS A 23 -13.66 -4.07 7.38
CA HIS A 23 -14.84 -4.57 8.06
C HIS A 23 -14.71 -6.06 8.45
N ARG A 24 -15.55 -6.53 9.39
CA ARG A 24 -15.55 -7.91 9.90
C ARG A 24 -16.32 -8.93 9.04
N GLY A 25 -16.89 -8.51 7.91
CA GLY A 25 -17.49 -9.43 6.92
C GLY A 25 -18.87 -10.02 7.27
N ALA A 26 -19.65 -9.40 8.16
CA ALA A 26 -21.01 -9.88 8.45
C ALA A 26 -21.93 -9.77 7.21
N ARG A 27 -22.53 -10.90 6.80
CA ARG A 27 -23.34 -10.98 5.56
C ARG A 27 -24.58 -10.08 5.57
N ARG A 28 -25.14 -9.80 6.75
CA ARG A 28 -26.33 -8.96 6.92
C ARG A 28 -26.07 -7.48 6.61
N ASP A 29 -24.80 -7.06 6.63
CA ASP A 29 -24.44 -5.64 6.60
C ASP A 29 -23.95 -5.19 5.20
N ARG A 30 -24.04 -6.04 4.17
CA ARG A 30 -23.46 -5.73 2.85
C ARG A 30 -24.08 -4.50 2.18
N ALA A 31 -25.40 -4.35 2.25
CA ALA A 31 -26.08 -3.20 1.66
C ALA A 31 -25.73 -1.89 2.40
N ASP A 32 -25.66 -1.95 3.74
CA ASP A 32 -25.30 -0.81 4.57
C ASP A 32 -23.82 -0.44 4.40
N LEU A 33 -22.94 -1.42 4.23
CA LEU A 33 -21.53 -1.21 3.96
C LEU A 33 -21.29 -0.52 2.60
N SER A 34 -22.01 -0.91 1.55
CA SER A 34 -21.92 -0.24 0.24
C SER A 34 -22.33 1.23 0.35
N ARG A 35 -23.47 1.50 1.00
CA ARG A 35 -23.96 2.87 1.23
C ARG A 35 -22.98 3.70 2.07
N LEU A 36 -22.38 3.09 3.09
CA LEU A 36 -21.36 3.73 3.91
C LEU A 36 -20.11 4.07 3.08
N ALA A 37 -19.65 3.12 2.26
CA ALA A 37 -18.51 3.31 1.37
C ALA A 37 -18.75 4.47 0.39
N GLU A 38 -19.89 4.49 -0.29
CA GLU A 38 -20.28 5.59 -1.20
C GLU A 38 -20.29 6.96 -0.49
N ARG A 39 -20.91 7.03 0.69
CA ARG A 39 -20.95 8.27 1.49
C ARG A 39 -19.57 8.73 1.97
N LEU A 40 -18.60 7.82 2.07
CA LEU A 40 -17.23 8.13 2.47
C LEU A 40 -16.38 8.54 1.27
N TRP A 41 -16.51 7.84 0.14
CA TRP A 41 -15.63 8.00 -1.01
C TRP A 41 -16.04 9.13 -1.95
N TYR A 42 -17.34 9.30 -2.23
CA TYR A 42 -17.78 10.34 -3.17
C TYR A 42 -17.37 11.75 -2.76
N PRO A 43 -17.51 12.18 -1.49
CA PRO A 43 -17.07 13.51 -1.10
C PRO A 43 -15.56 13.74 -1.28
N ILE A 44 -14.73 12.68 -1.21
CA ILE A 44 -13.28 12.79 -1.44
C ILE A 44 -13.01 12.88 -2.95
N TRP A 45 -13.70 12.07 -3.74
CA TRP A 45 -13.61 12.08 -5.20
C TRP A 45 -14.04 13.43 -5.78
N ASP A 46 -15.17 13.96 -5.34
CA ASP A 46 -15.77 15.22 -5.82
C ASP A 46 -14.86 16.44 -5.58
N ARG A 47 -13.88 16.32 -4.68
CA ARG A 47 -12.86 17.34 -4.43
C ARG A 47 -11.71 17.31 -5.45
N GLY A 48 -11.75 16.41 -6.42
CA GLY A 48 -10.71 16.26 -7.44
C GLY A 48 -9.42 15.60 -6.94
N VAL A 49 -9.46 14.95 -5.77
CA VAL A 49 -8.32 14.22 -5.21
C VAL A 49 -8.25 12.83 -5.85
N LYS A 50 -7.04 12.43 -6.27
CA LYS A 50 -6.81 11.06 -6.75
C LYS A 50 -6.96 10.08 -5.58
N LEU A 51 -7.92 9.18 -5.68
CA LEU A 51 -8.31 8.26 -4.59
C LEU A 51 -8.17 6.80 -5.03
N GLY A 52 -7.15 6.12 -4.53
CA GLY A 52 -7.10 4.66 -4.47
C GLY A 52 -7.88 4.18 -3.26
N HIS A 53 -8.91 3.36 -3.45
CA HIS A 53 -9.69 2.85 -2.32
C HIS A 53 -10.05 1.37 -2.46
N ALA A 54 -10.23 0.72 -1.32
CA ALA A 54 -10.74 -0.64 -1.25
C ALA A 54 -11.66 -0.83 -0.04
N VAL A 55 -12.70 -1.65 -0.19
CA VAL A 55 -13.56 -2.11 0.90
C VAL A 55 -13.31 -3.60 1.06
N ARG A 56 -12.70 -4.02 2.18
CA ARG A 56 -12.23 -5.40 2.34
C ARG A 56 -12.31 -5.86 3.79
N THR A 57 -12.48 -7.16 3.95
CA THR A 57 -12.14 -7.85 5.20
C THR A 57 -10.63 -8.01 5.32
N VAL A 58 -10.13 -8.27 6.54
CA VAL A 58 -8.71 -8.61 6.76
C VAL A 58 -8.29 -9.80 5.90
N LYS A 59 -9.17 -10.81 5.78
CA LYS A 59 -8.91 -12.01 4.96
C LYS A 59 -8.71 -11.67 3.48
N GLU A 60 -9.55 -10.81 2.92
CA GLU A 60 -9.44 -10.40 1.51
C GLU A 60 -8.21 -9.52 1.27
N ALA A 61 -7.91 -8.62 2.19
CA ALA A 61 -6.72 -7.76 2.10
C ALA A 61 -5.42 -8.58 2.09
N VAL A 62 -5.28 -9.52 3.05
CA VAL A 62 -4.12 -10.41 3.15
C VAL A 62 -4.06 -11.38 1.96
N GLY A 63 -5.21 -11.89 1.50
CA GLY A 63 -5.28 -12.75 0.32
C GLY A 63 -4.69 -12.09 -0.93
N LEU A 64 -5.00 -10.81 -1.16
CA LEU A 64 -4.45 -10.05 -2.29
C LEU A 64 -2.97 -9.70 -2.12
N ALA A 65 -2.52 -9.40 -0.90
CA ALA A 65 -1.09 -9.30 -0.60
C ALA A 65 -0.34 -10.62 -0.88
N GLY A 66 -1.04 -11.75 -0.89
CA GLY A 66 -0.52 -13.04 -1.31
C GLY A 66 -0.32 -13.20 -2.82
N THR A 67 -0.87 -12.32 -3.66
CA THR A 67 -0.84 -12.47 -5.13
C THR A 67 -0.30 -11.26 -5.87
N ASP A 68 -0.22 -10.09 -5.24
CA ASP A 68 0.22 -8.83 -5.86
C ASP A 68 1.27 -8.13 -5.00
N LEU A 69 2.44 -7.87 -5.59
CA LEU A 69 3.59 -7.26 -4.91
C LEU A 69 3.29 -5.83 -4.44
N ASN A 70 2.57 -5.04 -5.24
CA ASN A 70 2.22 -3.66 -4.89
C ASN A 70 1.29 -3.62 -3.68
N THR A 71 0.29 -4.50 -3.65
CA THR A 71 -0.60 -4.67 -2.50
C THR A 71 0.18 -5.16 -1.28
N ALA A 72 1.08 -6.13 -1.44
CA ALA A 72 1.88 -6.68 -0.35
C ALA A 72 2.74 -5.61 0.32
N THR A 73 3.51 -4.86 -0.48
CA THR A 73 4.39 -3.79 0.01
C THR A 73 3.62 -2.61 0.58
N SER A 74 2.48 -2.23 -0.02
CA SER A 74 1.62 -1.16 0.51
C SER A 74 1.02 -1.48 1.88
N GLN A 75 0.66 -2.75 2.13
CA GLN A 75 0.09 -3.20 3.41
C GLN A 75 1.11 -3.33 4.54
N LEU A 76 2.41 -3.33 4.25
CA LEU A 76 3.44 -3.20 5.29
C LEU A 76 3.39 -1.82 5.96
N ASP A 77 2.92 -0.81 5.23
CA ASP A 77 2.85 0.57 5.66
C ASP A 77 1.41 0.96 5.96
N THR A 78 0.88 0.50 7.09
CA THR A 78 -0.51 0.76 7.50
C THR A 78 -0.59 1.81 8.59
N ARG A 79 -1.62 2.66 8.52
CA ARG A 79 -1.93 3.63 9.59
C ARG A 79 -3.42 3.78 9.81
N LEU A 80 -3.85 3.57 11.04
CA LEU A 80 -5.23 3.86 11.44
C LEU A 80 -5.48 5.37 11.31
N LEU A 81 -6.56 5.73 10.61
CA LEU A 81 -7.04 7.11 10.53
C LEU A 81 -8.22 7.31 11.48
N VAL A 82 -9.19 6.39 11.39
CA VAL A 82 -10.42 6.37 12.18
C VAL A 82 -10.98 4.95 12.14
N GLY A 83 -11.67 4.56 13.22
CA GLY A 83 -12.33 3.27 13.34
C GLY A 83 -11.77 2.42 14.47
N ASP A 84 -11.87 1.11 14.30
CA ASP A 84 -11.49 0.09 15.29
C ASP A 84 -9.97 -0.20 15.25
N PRO A 85 -9.22 0.10 16.32
CA PRO A 85 -7.78 -0.17 16.37
C PRO A 85 -7.44 -1.66 16.33
N GLU A 86 -8.24 -2.52 16.96
CA GLU A 86 -7.94 -3.96 17.00
C GLU A 86 -8.01 -4.58 15.60
N LEU A 87 -8.98 -4.14 14.79
CA LEU A 87 -9.13 -4.60 13.41
C LEU A 87 -7.99 -4.10 12.51
N ALA A 88 -7.53 -2.87 12.72
CA ALA A 88 -6.40 -2.32 11.98
C ALA A 88 -5.09 -3.04 12.35
N ASP A 89 -4.87 -3.28 13.64
CA ASP A 89 -3.70 -4.02 14.13
C ASP A 89 -3.72 -5.48 13.67
N GLU A 90 -4.91 -6.10 13.55
CA GLU A 90 -5.05 -7.43 12.98
C GLU A 90 -4.57 -7.47 11.53
N LEU A 91 -4.95 -6.48 10.70
CA LEU A 91 -4.45 -6.39 9.34
C LEU A 91 -2.92 -6.22 9.32
N ALA A 92 -2.39 -5.27 10.08
CA ALA A 92 -0.96 -4.95 10.10
C ALA A 92 -0.11 -6.18 10.47
N ARG A 93 -0.52 -6.92 11.51
CA ARG A 93 0.13 -8.18 11.91
C ARG A 93 0.08 -9.22 10.80
N ARG A 94 -1.13 -9.52 10.27
CA ARG A 94 -1.28 -10.56 9.26
C ARG A 94 -0.61 -10.23 7.93
N ALA A 95 -0.56 -8.96 7.54
CA ALA A 95 0.18 -8.51 6.36
C ALA A 95 1.69 -8.75 6.54
N THR A 96 2.23 -8.43 7.72
CA THR A 96 3.63 -8.68 8.06
C THR A 96 3.96 -10.18 8.10
N ASP A 97 3.11 -10.98 8.74
CA ASP A 97 3.28 -12.44 8.79
C ASP A 97 3.22 -13.06 7.39
N GLN A 98 2.28 -12.62 6.55
CA GLN A 98 2.16 -13.05 5.16
C GLN A 98 3.40 -12.66 4.34
N TRP A 99 3.91 -11.44 4.50
CA TRP A 99 5.12 -10.96 3.83
C TRP A 99 6.32 -11.84 4.18
N ARG A 100 6.54 -12.09 5.48
CA ARG A 100 7.61 -12.97 5.97
C ARG A 100 7.46 -14.41 5.46
N ALA A 101 6.26 -14.97 5.54
CA ALA A 101 5.98 -16.33 5.06
C ALA A 101 6.22 -16.50 3.56
N THR A 102 6.10 -15.42 2.78
CA THR A 102 6.30 -15.42 1.32
C THR A 102 7.55 -14.67 0.87
N ALA A 103 8.47 -14.38 1.80
CA ALA A 103 9.64 -13.55 1.58
C ALA A 103 10.51 -14.04 0.43
N ALA A 104 10.77 -15.35 0.33
CA ALA A 104 11.60 -15.90 -0.74
C ALA A 104 11.08 -15.55 -2.16
N ARG A 105 9.76 -15.61 -2.36
CA ARG A 105 9.12 -15.23 -3.61
C ARG A 105 9.15 -13.71 -3.78
N TRP A 106 8.73 -12.97 -2.76
CA TRP A 106 8.56 -11.52 -2.90
C TRP A 106 9.87 -10.74 -2.97
N LEU A 107 10.94 -11.21 -2.33
CA LEU A 107 12.26 -10.62 -2.49
C LEU A 107 12.81 -10.85 -3.90
N GLY A 108 12.50 -11.99 -4.53
CA GLY A 108 12.81 -12.24 -5.94
C GLY A 108 12.10 -11.24 -6.86
N ALA A 109 10.77 -11.14 -6.74
CA ALA A 109 9.97 -10.20 -7.51
C ALA A 109 10.33 -8.72 -7.24
N LEU A 110 10.65 -8.38 -6.00
CA LEU A 110 11.09 -7.04 -5.62
C LEU A 110 12.42 -6.69 -6.28
N ARG A 111 13.37 -7.62 -6.33
CA ARG A 111 14.65 -7.43 -7.03
C ARG A 111 14.44 -7.17 -8.53
N GLU A 112 13.56 -7.95 -9.17
CA GLU A 112 13.21 -7.76 -10.59
C GLU A 112 12.59 -6.38 -10.82
N SER A 113 11.61 -6.00 -9.99
CA SER A 113 10.97 -4.67 -10.06
C SER A 113 11.96 -3.51 -9.86
N VAL A 114 12.95 -3.66 -8.98
CA VAL A 114 14.02 -2.67 -8.78
C VAL A 114 14.88 -2.56 -10.05
N ALA A 115 15.29 -3.68 -10.64
CA ALA A 115 16.13 -3.69 -11.84
C ALA A 115 15.41 -3.05 -13.04
N GLU A 116 14.17 -3.46 -13.33
CA GLU A 116 13.36 -2.89 -14.43
C GLU A 116 13.19 -1.37 -14.29
N ARG A 117 12.97 -0.91 -13.05
CA ARG A 117 12.82 0.50 -12.77
C ARG A 117 14.13 1.27 -12.98
N HIS A 118 15.27 0.73 -12.54
CA HIS A 118 16.58 1.35 -12.77
C HIS A 118 16.89 1.46 -14.26
N GLU A 119 16.57 0.44 -15.05
CA GLU A 119 16.75 0.47 -16.51
C GLU A 119 15.90 1.57 -17.17
N ARG A 120 14.65 1.73 -16.74
CA ARG A 120 13.72 2.71 -17.30
C ARG A 120 14.01 4.16 -16.86
N ALA A 121 14.36 4.36 -15.59
CA ALA A 121 14.49 5.69 -14.98
C ALA A 121 15.94 6.20 -14.93
N GLY A 122 16.93 5.33 -15.16
CA GLY A 122 18.34 5.67 -15.07
C GLY A 122 18.80 5.99 -13.64
N GLU A 123 19.96 6.63 -13.54
CA GLU A 123 20.60 6.91 -12.26
C GLU A 123 20.42 8.38 -11.85
N VAL A 124 19.95 8.60 -10.62
CA VAL A 124 19.71 9.95 -10.10
C VAL A 124 20.98 10.79 -10.11
N ALA A 125 22.14 10.17 -9.86
CA ALA A 125 23.43 10.85 -9.78
C ALA A 125 23.99 11.32 -11.13
N PHE A 126 23.50 10.79 -12.25
CA PHE A 126 24.13 11.00 -13.57
C PHE A 126 23.22 11.66 -14.61
N LEU A 127 21.91 11.72 -14.38
CA LEU A 127 20.98 12.42 -15.27
C LEU A 127 20.90 13.91 -14.93
N LEU A 128 20.81 14.75 -15.96
CA LEU A 128 20.62 16.20 -15.79
C LEU A 128 19.26 16.53 -15.14
N GLU A 129 18.23 15.77 -15.51
CA GLU A 129 16.87 15.86 -14.97
C GLU A 129 16.45 14.47 -14.45
N PRO A 130 16.90 14.08 -13.25
CA PRO A 130 16.66 12.74 -12.73
C PRO A 130 15.24 12.57 -12.18
N ASP A 131 14.68 11.36 -12.32
CA ASP A 131 13.50 10.96 -11.55
C ASP A 131 13.91 10.63 -10.10
N ILE A 132 13.70 11.57 -9.19
CA ILE A 132 14.05 11.43 -7.76
C ILE A 132 13.23 10.36 -7.03
N LYS A 133 12.12 9.91 -7.62
CA LYS A 133 11.24 8.91 -7.03
C LYS A 133 11.66 7.52 -7.48
N GLU A 134 11.71 7.30 -8.78
CA GLU A 134 11.87 5.98 -9.38
C GLU A 134 13.31 5.71 -9.85
N GLY A 135 14.19 6.71 -9.98
CA GLY A 135 15.58 6.51 -10.40
C GLY A 135 16.41 5.67 -9.42
N ARG A 136 17.53 5.12 -9.89
CA ARG A 136 18.52 4.44 -9.04
C ARG A 136 19.14 5.44 -8.05
N GLY A 137 19.08 5.11 -6.77
CA GLY A 137 19.39 5.99 -5.64
C GLY A 137 18.23 6.90 -5.22
N GLY A 138 17.06 6.79 -5.84
CA GLY A 138 15.87 7.58 -5.53
C GLY A 138 15.05 7.05 -4.35
N LEU A 139 13.92 7.70 -4.08
CA LEU A 139 13.05 7.39 -2.94
C LEU A 139 12.57 5.94 -2.92
N ARG A 140 12.25 5.36 -4.08
CA ARG A 140 11.75 3.98 -4.16
C ARG A 140 12.79 2.95 -3.77
N ASP A 141 14.09 3.24 -3.92
CA ASP A 141 15.16 2.35 -3.44
C ASP A 141 15.18 2.29 -1.91
N VAL A 142 14.92 3.42 -1.23
CA VAL A 142 14.79 3.45 0.23
C VAL A 142 13.60 2.59 0.67
N HIS A 143 12.47 2.67 -0.04
CA HIS A 143 11.31 1.82 0.24
C HIS A 143 11.61 0.33 0.00
N ALA A 144 12.29 -0.01 -1.10
CA ALA A 144 12.68 -1.39 -1.39
C ALA A 144 13.58 -1.98 -0.29
N LEU A 145 14.53 -1.20 0.24
CA LEU A 145 15.36 -1.62 1.36
C LEU A 145 14.55 -1.87 2.64
N ARG A 146 13.60 -0.98 2.97
CA ARG A 146 12.70 -1.17 4.11
C ARG A 146 11.83 -2.43 3.96
N TRP A 147 11.29 -2.68 2.78
CA TRP A 147 10.50 -3.89 2.53
C TRP A 147 11.36 -5.16 2.61
N ALA A 148 12.60 -5.10 2.13
CA ALA A 148 13.55 -6.20 2.27
C ALA A 148 13.96 -6.45 3.74
N GLU A 149 14.10 -5.40 4.54
CA GLU A 149 14.33 -5.50 5.98
C GLU A 149 13.13 -6.14 6.69
N ALA A 150 11.91 -5.74 6.35
CA ALA A 150 10.67 -6.29 6.91
C ALA A 150 10.45 -7.78 6.59
N ALA A 151 11.19 -8.33 5.62
CA ALA A 151 11.17 -9.74 5.30
C ALA A 151 11.98 -10.62 6.28
N ARG A 152 12.75 -10.00 7.19
CA ARG A 152 13.48 -10.67 8.27
C ARG A 152 12.58 -10.89 9.50
#